data_AF-A0A259HGN6-F1
#
_entry.id   AF-A0A259HGN6-F1
#
_cell.length_a   1.000
_cell.length_b   1.000
_cell.length_c   1.000
_cell.angle_alpha   90.00
_cell.angle_beta   90.00
_cell.angle_gamma   90.00
#
_symmetry.space_group_name_H-M   'P 1'
#
loop_
_entity.id
_entity.type
_entity.pdbx_description
1 polymer ?
#
loop_
_entity_poly.entity_id
_entity_poly.type
_entity_poly.pdbx_seq_one_letter_code
_entity_poly.pdbx_strand_id
1 'polypeptide(L)' 'RTDFQGELFEGAAALLGIADSLVELKAVCHCGRKATMNLRVDHSGAAVKAGAQTEIGGNDRYVALCRKHFSEAMNP' A
#
# COMPACT_ATOMS: atom_id res chain seq x y z
N ARG A 1 -4.27 2.61 -5.51
CA ARG A 1 -5.00 3.85 -5.15
C ARG A 1 -4.20 4.72 -4.18
N THR A 2 -3.64 4.13 -3.13
CA THR A 2 -2.80 4.81 -2.15
C THR A 2 -1.33 4.44 -2.35
N ASP A 3 -0.44 5.30 -1.90
CA ASP A 3 0.99 5.09 -1.84
C ASP A 3 1.42 4.22 -0.64
N PHE A 4 2.73 4.19 -0.39
CA PHE A 4 3.34 3.38 0.67
C PHE A 4 3.09 3.88 2.09
N GLN A 5 2.68 5.14 2.26
CA GLN A 5 2.29 5.72 3.54
C GLN A 5 0.78 5.55 3.79
N GLY A 6 0.03 5.16 2.77
CA GLY A 6 -1.43 5.04 2.81
C GLY A 6 -2.15 6.30 2.34
N GLU A 7 -1.41 7.28 1.82
CA GLU A 7 -1.96 8.51 1.24
C GLU A 7 -2.42 8.26 -0.19
N LEU A 8 -3.47 8.96 -0.65
CA LEU A 8 -3.92 8.80 -2.03
C LEU A 8 -2.84 9.30 -3.00
N PHE A 9 -2.64 8.56 -4.10
CA PHE A 9 -1.87 9.11 -5.22
C PHE A 9 -2.55 10.36 -5.76
N GLU A 10 -1.75 11.25 -6.35
CA GLU A 10 -2.28 12.43 -7.03
C GLU A 10 -3.35 12.04 -8.06
N GLY A 11 -4.45 12.79 -8.08
CA GLY A 11 -5.61 12.51 -8.93
C GLY A 11 -6.48 11.33 -8.50
N ALA A 12 -5.99 10.42 -7.64
CA ALA A 12 -6.77 9.26 -7.22
C ALA A 12 -8.04 9.65 -6.45
N ALA A 13 -8.00 10.73 -5.66
CA ALA A 13 -9.19 11.26 -4.97
C ALA A 13 -10.29 11.68 -5.95
N ALA A 14 -9.92 12.39 -7.03
CA ALA A 14 -10.86 12.82 -8.06
C ALA A 14 -11.45 11.62 -8.80
N LEU A 15 -10.61 10.66 -9.22
CA LEU A 15 -11.04 9.44 -9.90
C LEU A 15 -11.99 8.61 -9.02
N LEU A 16 -11.71 8.47 -7.72
CA LEU A 16 -12.58 7.77 -6.79
C LEU A 16 -13.91 8.51 -6.57
N GLY A 17 -13.91 9.84 -6.57
CA GLY A 17 -15.12 10.65 -6.39
C GLY A 17 -16.09 10.59 -7.56
N ILE A 18 -15.60 10.37 -8.79
CA ILE A 18 -16.42 10.34 -10.01
C ILE A 18 -16.69 8.92 -10.54
N ALA A 19 -16.15 7.88 -9.90
CA ALA A 19 -16.23 6.52 -10.42
C ALA A 19 -17.64 5.92 -10.23
N ASP A 20 -18.28 5.53 -11.33
CA ASP A 20 -19.51 4.70 -11.31
C ASP A 20 -19.25 3.27 -10.84
N SER A 21 -18.01 2.78 -11.00
CA SER A 21 -17.61 1.43 -10.64
C SER A 21 -16.20 1.40 -10.07
N LEU A 22 -16.04 0.69 -8.95
CA LEU A 22 -14.77 0.49 -8.29
C LEU A 22 -14.46 -1.01 -8.22
N VAL A 23 -13.49 -1.44 -9.03
CA VAL A 23 -13.01 -2.84 -9.02
C VAL A 23 -11.67 -2.88 -8.30
N GLU A 24 -11.63 -3.51 -7.13
CA GLU A 24 -10.39 -3.78 -6.43
C GLU A 24 -9.72 -5.05 -6.97
N LEU A 25 -8.46 -4.94 -7.36
CA LEU A 25 -7.65 -6.09 -7.75
C LEU A 25 -7.40 -7.00 -6.55
N LYS A 26 -7.40 -8.32 -6.80
CA LYS A 26 -7.21 -9.33 -5.77
C LYS A 26 -5.72 -9.48 -5.45
N ALA A 27 -5.34 -9.05 -4.25
CA ALA A 27 -4.09 -9.41 -3.60
C ALA A 27 -4.39 -9.99 -2.21
N VAL A 28 -3.46 -10.78 -1.67
CA VAL A 28 -3.65 -11.52 -0.42
C VAL A 28 -2.55 -11.13 0.57
N CYS A 29 -2.96 -10.69 1.76
CA CYS A 29 -2.06 -10.46 2.88
C CYS A 29 -1.64 -11.82 3.47
N HIS A 30 -0.48 -11.91 4.13
CA HIS A 30 -0.01 -13.15 4.77
C HIS A 30 -1.01 -13.78 5.75
N CYS A 31 -1.98 -13.02 6.27
CA CYS A 31 -3.06 -13.54 7.10
C CYS A 31 -4.28 -14.08 6.34
N GLY A 32 -4.21 -14.20 5.02
CA GLY A 32 -5.29 -14.67 4.15
C GLY A 32 -6.37 -13.62 3.83
N ARG A 33 -6.38 -12.46 4.49
CA ARG A 33 -7.32 -11.37 4.18
C ARG A 33 -6.92 -10.63 2.90
N LYS A 34 -7.90 -10.01 2.24
CA LYS A 34 -7.68 -9.11 1.10
C LYS A 34 -6.65 -8.04 1.46
N ALA A 35 -5.58 -7.95 0.67
CA ALA A 35 -4.61 -6.88 0.77
C ALA A 35 -5.15 -5.63 0.06
N THR A 36 -5.04 -4.48 0.73
CA THR A 36 -5.54 -3.20 0.23
C THR A 36 -4.51 -2.07 0.38
N MET A 37 -3.35 -2.37 0.99
CA MET A 37 -2.25 -1.45 1.25
C MET A 37 -0.95 -2.04 0.69
N ASN A 38 -0.03 -1.19 0.26
CA ASN A 38 1.31 -1.59 -0.17
C ASN A 38 2.32 -1.01 0.82
N LEU A 39 2.97 -1.86 1.62
CA LEU A 39 4.03 -1.43 2.53
C LEU A 39 5.35 -1.35 1.76
N ARG A 40 6.06 -0.23 1.85
CA ARG A 40 7.47 -0.16 1.39
C ARG A 40 8.39 -0.64 2.51
N VAL A 41 9.36 -1.48 2.15
CA VAL A 41 10.37 -2.02 3.08
C VAL A 41 11.78 -1.67 2.64
N ASP A 42 12.67 -1.48 3.61
CA ASP A 42 14.10 -1.33 3.36
C ASP A 42 14.80 -2.69 3.19
N HIS A 43 16.13 -2.69 3.03
CA HIS A 43 16.91 -3.91 2.85
C HIS A 43 16.87 -4.87 4.07
N SER A 44 16.44 -4.39 5.24
CA SER A 44 16.28 -5.19 6.45
C SER A 44 14.87 -5.76 6.59
N GLY A 45 13.95 -5.38 5.70
CA GLY A 45 12.54 -5.73 5.77
C GLY A 45 11.74 -4.81 6.70
N ALA A 46 12.35 -3.75 7.24
CA ALA A 46 11.65 -2.80 8.10
C ALA A 46 10.80 -1.81 7.28
N ALA A 47 9.68 -1.37 7.86
CA ALA A 47 8.77 -0.43 7.24
C ALA A 47 9.43 0.93 7.01
N VAL A 48 9.40 1.40 5.76
CA VAL A 48 9.82 2.76 5.41
C VAL A 48 8.68 3.73 5.69
N LYS A 49 8.91 4.70 6.58
CA LYS A 49 7.88 5.66 7.03
C LYS A 49 7.89 6.99 6.30
N ALA A 50 8.98 7.32 5.61
CA ALA A 50 9.14 8.57 4.89
C ALA A 50 10.07 8.36 3.69
N GLY A 51 9.92 9.19 2.66
CA GLY A 51 10.71 9.12 1.44
C GLY A 51 9.93 9.61 0.23
N ALA A 52 10.54 9.57 -0.94
CA ALA A 52 9.88 9.93 -2.19
C ALA A 52 8.70 8.98 -2.46
N GLN A 53 7.55 9.53 -2.84
CA GLN A 53 6.36 8.73 -3.18
C GLN A 53 6.66 7.76 -4.34
N THR A 54 7.40 8.24 -5.34
CA THR A 54 7.80 7.45 -6.51
C THR A 54 9.12 6.74 -6.28
N GLU A 55 9.09 5.41 -6.32
CA GLU A 55 10.28 4.56 -6.28
C GLU A 55 9.99 3.25 -7.02
N ILE A 56 10.88 2.88 -7.95
CA ILE A 56 10.75 1.64 -8.72
C ILE A 56 11.38 0.51 -7.91
N GLY A 57 10.61 -0.56 -7.71
CA GLY A 57 11.05 -1.76 -6.99
C GLY A 57 10.02 -2.87 -7.11
N GLY A 58 10.45 -4.12 -6.92
CA GLY A 58 9.60 -5.30 -7.00
C GLY A 58 9.20 -5.82 -5.62
N ASN A 59 9.11 -7.16 -5.51
CA ASN A 59 8.76 -7.85 -4.26
C ASN A 59 9.81 -7.69 -3.15
N ASP A 60 11.00 -7.22 -3.50
CA ASP A 60 12.10 -6.87 -2.60
C ASP A 60 11.91 -5.51 -1.92
N ARG A 61 10.98 -4.67 -2.43
CA ARG A 61 10.71 -3.33 -1.91
C ARG A 61 9.28 -3.13 -1.44
N TYR A 62 8.33 -3.91 -1.93
CA TYR A 62 6.91 -3.73 -1.62
C TYR A 62 6.23 -5.03 -1.17
N VAL A 63 5.47 -4.93 -0.07
CA VAL A 63 4.69 -6.03 0.48
C VAL A 63 3.21 -5.66 0.52
N ALA A 64 2.36 -6.47 -0.12
CA ALA A 64 0.92 -6.28 -0.12
C ALA A 64 0.30 -6.73 1.22
N LEU A 65 -0.34 -5.82 1.94
CA LEU A 65 -0.90 -6.06 3.28
C LEU A 65 -2.36 -5.66 3.38
N CYS A 66 -3.07 -6.29 4.32
CA CYS A 66 -4.36 -5.79 4.77
C CYS A 66 -4.14 -4.55 5.67
N ARG A 67 -5.18 -3.74 5.86
CA ARG A 67 -5.06 -2.49 6.64
C ARG A 67 -4.51 -2.71 8.05
N LYS A 68 -4.89 -3.79 8.73
CA LYS A 68 -4.42 -4.13 10.08
C LYS A 68 -2.89 -4.31 10.13
N HIS A 69 -2.35 -5.25 9.36
CA HIS A 69 -0.91 -5.53 9.37
C HIS A 69 -0.08 -4.39 8.81
N PHE A 70 -0.63 -3.59 7.89
CA PHE A 70 0.02 -2.35 7.47
C PHE A 70 0.17 -1.37 8.63
N SER A 71 -0.89 -1.11 9.41
CA SER A 71 -0.83 -0.21 10.56
C SER A 71 0.11 -0.72 11.65
N GLU A 72 0.12 -2.02 11.92
CA GLU A 72 1.06 -2.66 12.86
C GLU A 72 2.52 -2.51 12.41
N ALA A 73 2.80 -2.66 11.11
CA ALA A 73 4.16 -2.46 10.58
C ALA A 73 4.60 -0.99 10.64
N MET A 74 3.68 -0.03 10.42
CA MET A 74 3.97 1.40 10.44
C MET A 74 4.12 1.95 11.87
N ASN A 75 3.42 1.36 12.84
CA ASN A 75 3.42 1.73 14.26
C ASN A 75 3.64 0.48 15.12
N PRO A 76 4.86 -0.08 15.12
CA PRO A 76 5.19 -1.27 15.89
C PRO A 76 5.13 -1.05 17.40
#